data_AF-A0A2G9LUT7-F1
#
_entry.id   AF-A0A2G9LUT7-F1
#
_cell.length_a   1.000
_cell.length_b   1.000
_cell.length_c   1.000
_cell.angle_alpha   90.00
_cell.angle_beta   90.00
_cell.angle_gamma   90.00
#
_symmetry.space_group_name_H-M   'P 1'
#
loop_
_entity.id
_entity.type
_entity.pdbx_description
1 polymer ?
#
loop_
_entity_poly.entity_id
_entity_poly.type
_entity_poly.pdbx_seq_one_letter_code
_entity_poly.pdbx_strand_id
1 'polypeptide(L)'
;MATFLDITLLEQFSSVFAVIFVFAVVFMIFQGTKIFGTNKNLHAIVAFCIAIFVLLSATVRNMIMLMSPWFVILFLVTLFILVGVKMLGISDNDISSAIKSDEHKYVIYFIVAFAIIILMYALSQSFGQNVGPYLGGDSSSGTSGSGSNTTSVSGDGTTNTGNFNQNLAATIFHPKVLGMIFLLLIASFTMRLLAKKD
;
A
#
# COMPACT_ATOMS: atom_id res chain seq x y z
N MET A 1 -13.08 -14.75 -24.94
CA MET A 1 -12.43 -15.63 -25.95
C MET A 1 -11.57 -14.73 -26.83
N ALA A 2 -10.33 -15.14 -27.11
CA ALA A 2 -9.17 -14.30 -27.48
C ALA A 2 -8.78 -13.23 -26.43
N THR A 3 -8.44 -13.67 -25.22
CA THR A 3 -7.80 -12.83 -24.16
C THR A 3 -6.40 -13.36 -23.79
N PHE A 4 -5.95 -14.44 -24.45
CA PHE A 4 -4.64 -15.06 -24.19
C PHE A 4 -3.47 -14.28 -24.80
N LEU A 5 -3.71 -13.52 -25.87
CA LEU A 5 -2.69 -12.64 -26.48
C LEU A 5 -2.52 -11.31 -25.72
N ASP A 6 -3.51 -10.94 -24.88
CA ASP A 6 -3.50 -9.68 -24.14
C ASP A 6 -2.91 -9.85 -22.73
N ILE A 7 -3.18 -10.99 -22.06
CA ILE A 7 -2.64 -11.25 -20.72
C ILE A 7 -1.12 -11.42 -20.71
N THR A 8 -0.54 -12.12 -21.68
CA THR A 8 0.91 -12.34 -21.74
C THR A 8 1.66 -11.06 -22.08
N LEU A 9 1.10 -10.24 -22.97
CA LEU A 9 1.69 -8.95 -23.32
C LEU A 9 1.60 -7.98 -22.14
N LEU A 10 0.46 -7.92 -21.44
CA LEU A 10 0.29 -7.16 -20.20
C LEU A 10 1.23 -7.61 -19.07
N GLU A 11 1.48 -8.92 -18.94
CA GLU A 11 2.40 -9.46 -17.94
C GLU A 11 3.84 -8.98 -18.20
N GLN A 12 4.25 -8.94 -19.47
CA GLN A 12 5.55 -8.39 -19.87
C GLN A 12 5.64 -6.88 -19.60
N PHE A 13 4.56 -6.15 -19.88
CA PHE A 13 4.47 -4.72 -19.56
C PHE A 13 4.44 -4.45 -18.05
N SER A 14 3.89 -5.35 -17.22
CA SER A 14 3.88 -5.21 -15.76
C SER A 14 5.29 -5.13 -15.19
N SER A 15 6.20 -5.98 -15.68
CA SER A 15 7.61 -5.96 -15.28
C SER A 15 8.30 -4.65 -15.69
N VAL A 16 8.12 -4.21 -16.94
CA VAL A 16 8.70 -2.95 -17.44
C VAL A 16 8.12 -1.74 -16.70
N PHE A 17 6.81 -1.74 -16.45
CA PHE A 17 6.13 -0.70 -15.69
C PHE A 17 6.67 -0.62 -14.26
N ALA A 18 6.91 -1.76 -13.60
CA ALA A 18 7.51 -1.78 -12.27
C ALA A 18 8.90 -1.11 -12.27
N VAL A 19 9.73 -1.34 -13.30
CA VAL A 19 11.04 -0.65 -13.46
C VAL A 19 10.84 0.86 -13.51
N ILE A 20 9.97 1.30 -14.42
CA ILE A 20 9.75 2.73 -14.68
C ILE A 20 9.14 3.41 -13.44
N PHE A 21 8.22 2.72 -12.76
CA PHE A 21 7.58 3.22 -11.55
C PHE A 21 8.57 3.41 -10.41
N VAL A 22 9.39 2.39 -10.11
CA VAL A 22 10.43 2.50 -9.08
C VAL A 22 11.43 3.58 -9.42
N PHE A 23 11.87 3.61 -10.68
CA PHE A 23 12.76 4.66 -11.17
C PHE A 23 12.18 6.05 -10.94
N ALA A 24 10.91 6.28 -11.31
CA ALA A 24 10.24 7.56 -11.14
C ALA A 24 10.12 7.97 -9.66
N VAL A 25 9.77 7.03 -8.77
CA VAL A 25 9.66 7.29 -7.33
C VAL A 25 11.03 7.63 -6.73
N VAL A 26 12.06 6.81 -6.99
CA VAL A 26 13.41 7.07 -6.47
C VAL A 26 13.98 8.38 -7.02
N PHE A 27 13.77 8.65 -8.31
CA PHE A 27 14.17 9.91 -8.93
C PHE A 27 13.45 11.11 -8.32
N MET A 28 12.14 11.00 -8.05
CA MET A 28 11.37 12.05 -7.38
C MET A 28 11.93 12.33 -5.98
N ILE A 29 12.27 11.29 -5.21
CA ILE A 29 12.87 11.43 -3.88
C ILE A 29 14.22 12.16 -3.99
N PHE A 30 15.07 11.80 -4.94
CA PHE A 30 16.37 12.47 -5.14
C PHE A 30 16.23 13.92 -5.62
N GLN A 31 15.26 14.22 -6.47
CA GLN A 31 14.96 15.60 -6.87
C GLN A 31 14.46 16.45 -5.70
N GLY A 32 13.62 15.89 -4.82
CA GLY A 32 13.11 16.58 -3.64
C GLY A 32 14.19 16.83 -2.58
N THR A 33 15.05 15.84 -2.34
CA THR A 33 16.08 15.89 -1.29
C THR A 33 17.40 16.53 -1.74
N LYS A 34 17.67 16.59 -3.05
CA LYS A 34 18.91 17.15 -3.65
C LYS A 34 20.20 16.56 -3.06
N ILE A 35 20.19 15.28 -2.70
CA ILE A 35 21.31 14.58 -2.05
C ILE A 35 22.62 14.68 -2.85
N PHE A 36 22.56 14.71 -4.19
CA PHE A 36 23.73 14.81 -5.05
C PHE A 36 23.88 16.19 -5.73
N GLY A 37 23.32 17.22 -5.09
CA GLY A 37 23.36 18.60 -5.58
C GLY A 37 22.29 18.90 -6.64
N THR A 38 22.60 19.84 -7.54
CA THR A 38 21.65 20.35 -8.56
C THR A 38 21.69 19.57 -9.88
N ASN A 39 22.57 18.56 -9.99
CA ASN A 39 22.81 17.82 -11.22
C ASN A 39 21.70 16.78 -11.48
N LYS A 40 20.66 17.19 -12.22
CA LYS A 40 19.51 16.34 -12.57
C LYS A 40 19.90 15.02 -13.24
N ASN A 41 20.94 15.04 -14.10
CA ASN A 41 21.40 13.85 -14.80
C ASN A 41 21.99 12.80 -13.84
N LEU A 42 22.69 13.26 -12.80
CA LEU A 42 23.27 12.37 -11.80
C LEU A 42 22.15 11.69 -10.98
N HIS A 43 21.11 12.43 -10.61
CA HIS A 43 19.93 11.85 -9.96
C HIS A 43 19.26 10.77 -10.81
N ALA A 44 19.16 10.97 -12.13
CA ALA A 44 18.57 9.98 -13.03
C ALA A 44 19.42 8.70 -13.12
N ILE A 45 20.74 8.82 -13.33
CA ILE A 45 21.61 7.64 -13.45
C ILE A 45 21.59 6.80 -12.16
N VAL A 46 21.73 7.45 -11.00
CA VAL A 46 21.74 6.75 -9.71
C VAL A 46 20.37 6.14 -9.39
N ALA A 47 19.28 6.87 -9.65
CA ALA A 47 17.93 6.33 -9.47
C ALA A 47 17.66 5.12 -10.37
N PHE A 48 18.18 5.12 -11.59
CA PHE A 48 18.06 4.00 -12.51
C PHE A 48 18.82 2.76 -12.01
N CYS A 49 20.05 2.94 -11.54
CA CYS A 49 20.81 1.85 -10.91
C CYS A 49 20.06 1.27 -9.71
N ILE A 50 19.52 2.11 -8.83
CA ILE A 50 18.74 1.67 -7.66
C ILE A 50 17.47 0.94 -8.10
N ALA A 51 16.76 1.44 -9.11
CA ALA A 51 15.56 0.79 -9.61
C ALA A 51 15.83 -0.63 -10.12
N ILE A 52 16.94 -0.83 -10.82
CA ILE A 52 17.39 -2.17 -11.24
C ILE A 52 17.63 -3.05 -10.00
N PHE A 53 18.41 -2.57 -9.03
CA PHE A 53 18.69 -3.33 -7.78
C PHE A 53 17.43 -3.69 -7.01
N VAL A 54 16.47 -2.76 -6.92
CA VAL A 54 15.19 -2.98 -6.24
C VAL A 54 14.38 -4.08 -6.94
N LEU A 55 14.43 -4.16 -8.26
CA LEU A 55 13.70 -5.17 -9.03
C LEU A 55 14.31 -6.57 -8.99
N LEU A 56 15.61 -6.69 -8.72
CA LEU A 56 16.25 -7.98 -8.46
C LEU A 56 15.65 -8.66 -7.22
N SER A 57 15.08 -7.88 -6.28
CA SER A 57 14.36 -8.44 -5.13
C SER A 57 12.95 -8.91 -5.51
N ALA A 58 12.72 -10.22 -5.42
CA ALA A 58 11.40 -10.80 -5.68
C ALA A 58 10.31 -10.23 -4.77
N THR A 59 10.64 -9.97 -3.49
CA THR A 59 9.71 -9.38 -2.51
C THR A 59 9.28 -7.98 -2.92
N VAL A 60 10.23 -7.11 -3.29
CA VAL A 60 9.90 -5.74 -3.67
C VAL A 60 9.17 -5.71 -5.01
N ARG A 61 9.59 -6.55 -5.97
CA ARG A 61 8.86 -6.72 -7.24
C ARG A 61 7.39 -7.09 -7.00
N ASN A 62 7.11 -8.06 -6.15
CA ASN A 62 5.73 -8.46 -5.82
C ASN A 62 4.95 -7.34 -5.14
N MET A 63 5.60 -6.58 -4.25
CA MET A 63 5.00 -5.40 -3.61
C MET A 63 4.60 -4.34 -4.64
N ILE A 64 5.47 -4.05 -5.62
CA ILE A 64 5.20 -3.09 -6.69
C ILE A 64 4.07 -3.57 -7.60
N MET A 65 4.07 -4.86 -7.98
CA MET A 65 2.98 -5.44 -8.78
C MET A 65 1.63 -5.33 -8.06
N LEU A 66 1.62 -5.47 -6.73
CA LEU A 66 0.41 -5.31 -5.92
C LEU A 66 -0.03 -3.84 -5.82
N MET A 67 0.89 -2.89 -5.73
CA MET A 67 0.60 -1.46 -5.62
C MET A 67 0.18 -0.83 -6.96
N SER A 68 0.79 -1.29 -8.06
CA SER A 68 0.67 -0.69 -9.39
C SER A 68 -0.78 -0.48 -9.86
N PRO A 69 -1.68 -1.48 -9.82
CA PRO A 69 -3.06 -1.30 -10.25
C PRO A 69 -3.79 -0.18 -9.52
N TRP A 70 -3.56 -0.03 -8.21
CA TRP A 70 -4.19 1.01 -7.39
C TRP A 70 -3.69 2.40 -7.75
N PHE A 71 -2.39 2.56 -8.05
CA PHE A 71 -1.84 3.82 -8.55
C PHE A 71 -2.36 4.17 -9.94
N VAL A 72 -2.54 3.18 -10.82
CA VAL A 72 -3.14 3.40 -12.15
C VAL A 72 -4.58 3.90 -12.00
N ILE A 73 -5.38 3.29 -11.12
CA ILE A 73 -6.75 3.73 -10.84
C ILE A 73 -6.75 5.16 -10.27
N LEU A 74 -5.90 5.45 -9.28
CA LEU A 74 -5.76 6.79 -8.69
C LEU A 74 -5.43 7.80 -9.79
N PHE A 75 -4.40 7.52 -10.59
CA PHE A 75 -3.97 8.39 -11.68
C PHE A 75 -5.09 8.65 -12.69
N LEU A 76 -5.82 7.61 -13.07
CA LEU A 76 -6.95 7.70 -13.99
C LEU A 76 -8.09 8.57 -13.40
N VAL A 77 -8.43 8.38 -12.13
CA VAL A 77 -9.43 9.21 -11.44
C VAL A 77 -8.98 10.67 -11.36
N THR A 78 -7.72 10.92 -10.98
CA THR A 78 -7.15 12.28 -10.96
C THR A 78 -7.16 12.93 -12.34
N LEU A 79 -6.85 12.17 -13.39
CA LEU A 79 -6.92 12.63 -14.77
C LEU A 79 -8.35 13.00 -15.16
N PHE A 80 -9.34 12.17 -14.85
CA PHE A 80 -10.74 12.48 -15.10
C PHE A 80 -11.22 13.73 -14.36
N ILE A 81 -10.81 13.91 -13.10
CA ILE A 81 -11.11 15.14 -12.35
C ILE A 81 -10.49 16.35 -13.03
N LEU A 82 -9.22 16.28 -13.44
CA LEU A 82 -8.55 17.38 -14.15
C LEU A 82 -9.24 17.73 -15.48
N VAL A 83 -9.60 16.72 -16.27
CA VAL A 83 -10.33 16.93 -17.53
C VAL A 83 -11.71 17.54 -17.26
N GLY A 84 -12.43 17.05 -16.25
CA GLY A 84 -13.73 17.59 -15.85
C GLY A 84 -13.63 19.06 -15.44
N VAL A 85 -12.62 19.42 -14.64
CA VAL A 85 -12.33 20.80 -14.24
C VAL A 85 -12.01 21.68 -15.46
N LYS A 86 -11.24 21.17 -16.43
CA LYS A 86 -10.97 21.90 -17.68
C LYS A 86 -12.22 22.06 -18.54
N MET A 87 -13.13 21.09 -18.57
CA MET A 87 -14.42 21.22 -19.27
C MET A 87 -15.33 22.27 -18.65
N LEU A 88 -15.19 22.56 -17.35
CA LEU A 88 -15.88 23.66 -16.68
C LEU A 88 -15.28 25.05 -17.01
N GLY A 89 -14.29 25.12 -17.90
CA GLY A 89 -13.66 26.37 -18.34
C GLY A 89 -12.59 26.90 -17.40
N ILE A 90 -12.17 26.11 -16.40
CA ILE A 90 -11.11 26.51 -15.47
C ILE A 90 -9.77 26.42 -16.19
N SER A 91 -9.00 27.53 -16.14
CA SER A 91 -7.72 27.61 -16.84
C SER A 91 -6.63 26.79 -16.14
N ASP A 92 -5.62 26.33 -16.89
CA ASP A 92 -4.49 25.59 -16.32
C ASP A 92 -3.73 26.39 -15.23
N ASN A 93 -3.78 27.72 -15.32
CA ASN A 93 -3.18 28.63 -14.35
C ASN A 93 -3.92 28.59 -13.01
N ASP A 94 -5.25 28.50 -13.04
CA ASP A 94 -6.08 28.41 -11.82
C ASP A 94 -5.89 27.05 -11.14
N ILE A 95 -5.78 25.97 -11.92
CA ILE A 95 -5.47 24.62 -11.40
C ILE A 95 -4.10 24.60 -10.74
N SER A 96 -3.07 25.13 -11.41
CA SER A 96 -1.72 25.22 -10.82
C SER A 96 -1.72 26.10 -9.57
N SER A 97 -2.50 27.17 -9.55
CA SER A 97 -2.58 28.07 -8.39
C SER A 97 -3.29 27.39 -7.22
N ALA A 98 -4.41 26.70 -7.48
CA ALA A 98 -5.14 25.93 -6.46
C ALA A 98 -4.28 24.81 -5.83
N ILE A 99 -3.42 24.16 -6.62
CA ILE A 99 -2.50 23.13 -6.10
C ILE A 99 -1.36 23.75 -5.25
N LYS A 100 -0.94 24.98 -5.57
CA LYS A 100 0.17 25.67 -4.88
C LYS A 100 -0.27 26.52 -3.69
N SER A 101 -1.53 26.94 -3.64
CA SER A 101 -2.07 27.78 -2.56
C SER A 101 -2.19 26.99 -1.25
N ASP A 102 -1.74 27.61 -0.15
CA ASP A 102 -1.75 26.99 1.18
C ASP A 102 -3.15 26.59 1.67
N GLU A 103 -4.21 27.23 1.16
CA GLU A 103 -5.60 27.00 1.57
C GLU A 103 -6.23 25.72 1.01
N HIS A 104 -5.68 25.13 -0.07
CA HIS A 104 -6.29 23.97 -0.75
C HIS A 104 -5.45 22.69 -0.67
N LYS A 105 -4.52 22.61 0.29
CA LYS A 105 -3.68 21.43 0.52
C LYS A 105 -4.45 20.14 0.81
N TYR A 106 -5.76 20.21 1.08
CA TYR A 106 -6.62 19.03 1.30
C TYR A 106 -6.54 18.01 0.16
N VAL A 107 -6.46 18.44 -1.10
CA VAL A 107 -6.36 17.53 -2.25
C VAL A 107 -5.03 16.76 -2.23
N ILE A 108 -3.93 17.47 -1.95
CA ILE A 108 -2.59 16.86 -1.84
C ILE A 108 -2.56 15.90 -0.66
N TYR A 109 -3.08 16.30 0.51
CA TYR A 109 -3.14 15.44 1.68
C TYR A 109 -3.97 14.18 1.44
N PHE A 110 -5.08 14.28 0.71
CA PHE A 110 -5.88 13.12 0.34
C PHE A 110 -5.10 12.15 -0.54
N ILE A 111 -4.41 12.65 -1.58
CA ILE A 111 -3.58 11.82 -2.47
C ILE A 111 -2.44 11.16 -1.69
N VAL A 112 -1.76 11.91 -0.81
CA VAL A 112 -0.66 11.40 0.02
C VAL A 112 -1.17 10.35 1.03
N ALA A 113 -2.29 10.62 1.71
CA ALA A 113 -2.89 9.66 2.64
C ALA A 113 -3.29 8.36 1.94
N PHE A 114 -3.88 8.46 0.74
CA PHE A 114 -4.24 7.30 -0.06
C PHE A 114 -3.01 6.50 -0.51
N ALA A 115 -1.94 7.19 -0.94
CA ALA A 115 -0.67 6.56 -1.29
C ALA A 115 -0.04 5.82 -0.09
N ILE A 116 -0.10 6.40 1.11
CA ILE A 116 0.38 5.75 2.35
C ILE A 116 -0.45 4.50 2.68
N ILE A 117 -1.78 4.56 2.53
CA ILE A 117 -2.67 3.41 2.78
C ILE A 117 -2.35 2.27 1.81
N ILE A 118 -2.18 2.56 0.51
CA ILE A 118 -1.79 1.55 -0.48
C ILE A 118 -0.44 0.95 -0.14
N LEU A 119 0.53 1.76 0.27
CA LEU A 119 1.85 1.31 0.68
C LEU A 119 1.75 0.38 1.90
N MET A 120 1.00 0.77 2.93
CA MET A 120 0.77 -0.06 4.11
C MET A 120 0.07 -1.38 3.77
N TYR A 121 -0.93 -1.35 2.89
CA TYR A 121 -1.61 -2.55 2.41
C TYR A 121 -0.63 -3.48 1.68
N ALA A 122 0.21 -2.94 0.79
CA ALA A 122 1.16 -3.73 0.04
C ALA A 122 2.30 -4.28 0.89
N LEU A 123 2.79 -3.52 1.87
CA LEU A 123 3.74 -4.03 2.87
C LEU A 123 3.12 -5.14 3.69
N SER A 124 1.88 -4.96 4.17
CA SER A 124 1.18 -5.99 4.94
C SER A 124 1.03 -7.31 4.18
N GLN A 125 0.67 -7.25 2.89
CA GLN A 125 0.56 -8.47 2.07
C GLN A 125 1.92 -9.08 1.71
N SER A 126 2.91 -8.26 1.31
CA SER A 126 4.21 -8.77 0.88
C SER A 126 5.09 -9.28 2.02
N PHE A 127 5.03 -8.64 3.20
CA PHE A 127 5.80 -9.06 4.37
C PHE A 127 4.98 -9.97 5.29
N GLY A 128 3.68 -9.73 5.46
CA GLY A 128 2.83 -10.50 6.38
C GLY A 128 2.80 -12.00 6.08
N GLN A 129 2.81 -12.38 4.80
CA GLN A 129 2.90 -13.79 4.39
C GLN A 129 4.27 -14.41 4.70
N ASN A 130 5.35 -13.62 4.65
CA ASN A 130 6.72 -14.08 4.89
C ASN A 130 7.09 -14.13 6.38
N VAL A 131 6.47 -13.28 7.22
CA VAL A 131 6.71 -13.25 8.67
C VAL A 131 5.70 -14.10 9.46
N GLY A 132 4.53 -14.39 8.89
CA GLY A 132 3.49 -15.23 9.52
C GLY A 132 3.99 -16.59 10.04
N PRO A 133 4.80 -17.34 9.28
CA PRO A 133 5.37 -18.62 9.73
C PRO A 133 6.37 -18.50 10.88
N TYR A 134 6.91 -17.29 11.15
CA TYR A 134 7.90 -17.05 12.20
C TYR A 134 7.32 -16.31 13.42
N LEU A 135 6.12 -15.72 13.28
CA LEU A 135 5.37 -15.09 14.37
C LEU A 135 4.42 -16.07 15.08
N GLY A 136 4.08 -17.18 14.44
CA GLY A 136 3.44 -18.34 15.05
C GLY A 136 4.50 -19.38 15.40
N GLY A 137 5.00 -19.35 16.63
CA GLY A 137 5.91 -20.39 17.12
C GLY A 137 5.17 -21.71 17.25
N ASP A 138 5.11 -22.50 16.17
CA ASP A 138 5.42 -23.91 16.26
C ASP A 138 5.90 -24.46 14.91
N SER A 139 7.07 -25.08 14.96
CA SER A 139 7.70 -25.75 13.84
C SER A 139 7.06 -27.12 13.68
N SER A 140 5.94 -27.20 12.98
CA SER A 140 5.42 -28.50 12.53
C SER A 140 5.04 -28.43 11.05
N SER A 141 6.03 -28.78 10.22
CA SER A 141 5.90 -29.62 9.02
C SER A 141 4.57 -29.53 8.25
N GLY A 142 4.58 -28.86 7.10
CA GLY A 142 3.43 -28.80 6.21
C GLY A 142 3.84 -28.52 4.77
N THR A 143 4.42 -29.54 4.13
CA THR A 143 4.49 -29.81 2.70
C THR A 143 3.68 -28.88 1.80
N SER A 144 4.37 -28.28 0.82
CA SER A 144 3.79 -27.76 -0.41
C SER A 144 2.88 -28.81 -1.05
N GLY A 145 1.56 -28.61 -1.00
CA GLY A 145 0.61 -29.60 -1.49
C GLY A 145 -0.77 -29.04 -1.71
N SER A 146 -1.00 -28.55 -2.93
CA SER A 146 -2.19 -28.77 -3.75
C SER A 146 -3.56 -28.81 -3.06
N GLY A 147 -4.36 -27.76 -3.32
CA GLY A 147 -5.81 -27.84 -3.55
C GLY A 147 -6.62 -28.75 -2.64
N SER A 148 -7.13 -28.20 -1.54
CA SER A 148 -8.34 -28.73 -0.92
C SER A 148 -9.11 -27.61 -0.25
N ASN A 149 -10.18 -27.18 -0.94
CA ASN A 149 -11.29 -26.44 -0.36
C ASN A 149 -11.94 -27.33 0.71
N THR A 150 -11.44 -27.27 1.94
CA THR A 150 -12.17 -27.81 3.10
C THR A 150 -12.45 -26.67 4.06
N THR A 151 -13.66 -26.15 3.95
CA THR A 151 -14.36 -25.40 4.99
C THR A 151 -14.44 -26.27 6.24
N SER A 152 -13.41 -26.21 7.08
CA SER A 152 -13.49 -26.66 8.47
C SER A 152 -13.91 -25.47 9.31
N VAL A 153 -15.23 -25.25 9.38
CA VAL A 153 -15.84 -24.47 10.46
C VAL A 153 -15.77 -25.35 11.70
N SER A 154 -14.65 -25.30 12.40
CA SER A 154 -14.57 -25.75 13.80
C SER A 154 -14.42 -24.49 14.64
N GLY A 155 -15.44 -24.24 15.46
CA GLY A 155 -15.56 -23.09 16.37
C GLY A 155 -14.60 -23.16 17.55
N ASP A 156 -13.32 -23.36 17.25
CA ASP A 156 -12.23 -23.15 18.17
C ASP A 156 -11.54 -21.87 17.69
N GLY A 157 -11.33 -20.90 18.58
CA GLY A 157 -10.80 -19.56 18.25
C GLY A 157 -9.34 -19.55 17.81
N THR A 158 -8.91 -20.57 17.08
CA THR A 158 -7.54 -20.78 16.64
C THR A 158 -7.19 -19.80 15.53
N THR A 159 -6.24 -18.92 15.82
CA THR A 159 -5.61 -17.99 14.89
C THR A 159 -4.50 -18.66 14.07
N ASN A 160 -4.51 -19.98 14.00
CA ASN A 160 -3.47 -20.81 13.39
C ASN A 160 -3.80 -21.22 11.94
N THR A 161 -4.40 -20.32 11.15
CA THR A 161 -4.67 -20.57 9.72
C THR A 161 -3.72 -19.72 8.87
N GLY A 162 -3.22 -20.20 7.72
CA GLY A 162 -2.26 -19.44 6.88
C GLY A 162 -2.77 -18.13 6.25
N ASN A 163 -4.03 -17.75 6.49
CA ASN A 163 -4.66 -16.56 5.90
C ASN A 163 -4.67 -15.37 6.87
N PHE A 164 -3.83 -14.37 6.60
CA PHE A 164 -3.70 -13.15 7.40
C PHE A 164 -5.04 -12.46 7.69
N ASN A 165 -5.93 -12.33 6.69
CA ASN A 165 -7.25 -11.70 6.88
C ASN A 165 -8.12 -12.47 7.87
N GLN A 166 -8.05 -13.81 7.87
CA GLN A 166 -8.81 -14.65 8.78
C GLN A 166 -8.23 -14.60 10.19
N ASN A 167 -6.91 -14.57 10.34
CA ASN A 167 -6.25 -14.45 11.64
C ASN A 167 -6.43 -13.05 12.24
N LEU A 168 -6.38 -12.00 11.42
CA LEU A 168 -6.63 -10.63 11.85
C LEU A 168 -8.07 -10.49 12.32
N ALA A 169 -9.04 -10.99 11.55
CA ALA A 169 -10.44 -11.01 11.96
C ALA A 169 -10.63 -11.85 13.24
N ALA A 170 -10.08 -13.06 13.30
CA ALA A 170 -10.17 -13.93 14.48
C ALA A 170 -9.53 -13.29 15.73
N THR A 171 -8.43 -12.55 15.57
CA THR A 171 -7.76 -11.86 16.68
C THR A 171 -8.56 -10.64 17.15
N ILE A 172 -9.07 -9.80 16.23
CA ILE A 172 -9.87 -8.62 16.58
C ILE A 172 -11.20 -9.03 17.22
N PHE A 173 -11.81 -10.12 16.76
CA PHE A 173 -13.06 -10.65 17.29
C PHE A 173 -12.86 -11.72 18.38
N HIS A 174 -11.64 -11.91 18.88
CA HIS A 174 -11.39 -12.85 19.97
C HIS A 174 -11.96 -12.31 21.29
N PRO A 175 -12.75 -13.09 22.07
CA PRO A 175 -13.42 -12.59 23.28
C PRO A 175 -12.47 -11.94 24.30
N LYS A 176 -11.25 -12.47 24.43
CA LYS A 176 -10.21 -11.91 25.32
C LYS A 176 -9.64 -10.58 24.82
N VAL A 177 -9.44 -10.44 23.51
CA VAL A 177 -8.91 -9.20 22.92
C VAL A 177 -9.97 -8.10 22.95
N LEU A 178 -11.23 -8.46 22.64
CA LEU A 178 -12.37 -7.57 22.78
C LEU A 178 -12.52 -7.07 24.23
N GLY A 179 -12.34 -7.97 25.21
CA GLY A 179 -12.32 -7.61 26.64
C GLY A 179 -11.20 -6.62 27.00
N MET A 180 -9.98 -6.83 26.49
CA MET A 180 -8.86 -5.90 26.73
C MET A 180 -9.09 -4.53 26.08
N ILE A 181 -9.61 -4.49 24.83
CA ILE A 181 -9.97 -3.24 24.14
C ILE A 181 -11.08 -2.50 24.90
N PHE A 182 -12.07 -3.24 25.40
CA PHE A 182 -13.17 -2.67 26.18
C PHE A 182 -12.67 -2.06 27.50
N LEU A 183 -11.80 -2.76 28.23
CA LEU A 183 -11.18 -2.22 29.45
C LEU A 183 -10.32 -0.98 29.16
N LEU A 184 -9.59 -0.97 28.05
CA LEU A 184 -8.78 0.16 27.64
C LEU A 184 -9.65 1.38 27.29
N LEU A 185 -10.78 1.17 26.61
CA LEU A 185 -11.75 2.23 26.33
C LEU A 185 -12.35 2.80 27.63
N ILE A 186 -12.79 1.95 28.56
CA ILE A 186 -13.29 2.40 29.87
C ILE A 186 -12.22 3.22 30.59
N ALA A 187 -10.99 2.71 30.69
CA ALA A 187 -9.89 3.42 31.34
C ALA A 187 -9.60 4.77 30.67
N SER A 188 -9.62 4.82 29.33
CA SER A 188 -9.43 6.06 28.58
C SER A 188 -10.56 7.08 28.82
N PHE A 189 -11.82 6.63 28.91
CA PHE A 189 -12.94 7.50 29.22
C PHE A 189 -12.91 7.98 30.67
N THR A 190 -12.56 7.12 31.63
CA THR A 190 -12.38 7.49 33.04
C THR A 190 -11.27 8.52 33.21
N MET A 191 -10.10 8.32 32.57
CA MET A 191 -9.01 9.30 32.55
C MET A 191 -9.45 10.63 31.94
N ARG A 192 -10.22 10.60 30.84
CA ARG A 192 -10.74 11.81 30.20
C ARG A 192 -11.75 12.56 31.06
N LEU A 193 -12.60 11.85 31.81
CA LEU A 193 -13.56 12.44 32.75
C LEU A 193 -12.85 13.04 33.97
N LEU A 194 -11.80 12.38 34.46
CA LEU A 194 -10.97 12.87 35.56
C LEU A 194 -10.12 14.09 35.15
N ALA A 195 -9.63 14.11 33.91
CA ALA A 195 -8.82 15.19 33.37
C ALA A 195 -9.65 16.43 32.96
N LYS A 196 -10.97 16.29 32.81
CA LYS A 196 -11.86 17.43 32.54
C LYS A 196 -12.12 18.17 33.85
N LYS A 197 -11.19 19.04 34.20
CA LYS A 197 -11.30 20.03 35.28
C LYS A 197 -12.28 21.13 34.87
N ASP A 198 -13.16 21.52 35.78
CA ASP A 198 -13.95 22.76 35.67
C ASP A 198 -13.04 24.00 35.48
#